data_AF-A0A522S2N8-F1
#
_entry.id   AF-A0A522S2N8-F1
#
_cell.length_a   1.000
_cell.length_b   1.000
_cell.length_c   1.000
_cell.angle_alpha   90.00
_cell.angle_beta   90.00
_cell.angle_gamma   90.00
#
_symmetry.space_group_name_H-M   'P 1'
#
loop_
_entity.id
_entity.type
_entity.pdbx_description
1 polymer ?
#
loop_
_entity_poly.entity_id
_entity_poly.type
_entity_poly.pdbx_seq_one_letter_code
_entity_poly.pdbx_strand_id
1 'polypeptide(L)' 'MFDWTKSCSYDEQQKRRFHSTARSRLKKLAAELHLPAGSYDVRSNKAGIAVSGEVTLHHTAVYIQVGQFGMSSGHGIL' A
#
# COMPACT_ATOMS: atom_id res chain seq x y z
N MET A 1 15.93 -4.17 -0.60
CA MET A 1 14.74 -4.00 0.28
C MET A 1 14.12 -2.65 -0.06
N PHE A 2 12.78 -2.52 -0.11
CA PHE A 2 12.14 -1.21 -0.36
C PHE A 2 12.25 -0.32 0.88
N ASP A 3 12.70 0.91 0.72
CA ASP A 3 12.77 1.90 1.78
C ASP A 3 11.39 2.56 1.97
N TRP A 4 10.73 2.22 3.09
CA TRP A 4 9.40 2.72 3.46
C TRP A 4 9.43 4.14 4.04
N THR A 5 10.61 4.61 4.46
CA THR A 5 10.79 5.92 5.10
C THR A 5 11.02 7.03 4.07
N LYS A 6 11.50 6.69 2.87
CA LYS A 6 11.61 7.64 1.77
C LYS A 6 10.22 8.06 1.27
N SER A 7 9.95 9.37 1.36
CA SER A 7 8.70 9.99 0.93
C SER A 7 8.43 9.78 -0.56
N CYS A 8 7.18 9.48 -0.90
CA CYS A 8 6.68 9.44 -2.27
C CYS A 8 6.27 10.82 -2.81
N SER A 9 6.16 11.83 -1.94
CA SER A 9 5.70 13.16 -2.33
C SER A 9 6.66 13.76 -3.35
N TYR A 10 6.13 14.19 -4.50
CA TYR A 10 6.87 14.75 -5.63
C TYR A 10 7.97 13.83 -6.21
N ASP A 11 8.02 12.54 -5.83
CA ASP A 11 8.95 11.54 -6.37
C ASP A 11 8.15 10.42 -7.05
N GLU A 12 7.92 10.56 -8.35
CA GLU A 12 7.12 9.61 -9.14
C GLU A 12 7.73 8.20 -9.14
N GLN A 13 9.06 8.10 -9.21
CA GLN A 13 9.74 6.81 -9.25
C GLN A 13 9.58 6.07 -7.91
N GLN A 14 9.75 6.78 -6.81
CA GLN A 14 9.50 6.25 -5.46
C GLN A 14 8.03 5.86 -5.31
N LYS A 15 7.10 6.70 -5.76
CA LYS A 15 5.66 6.40 -5.73
C LYS A 15 5.29 5.17 -6.56
N ARG A 16 5.92 4.97 -7.72
CA ARG A 16 5.74 3.76 -8.53
C ARG A 16 6.21 2.51 -7.78
N ARG A 17 7.40 2.58 -7.16
CA ARG A 17 7.99 1.49 -6.36
C ARG A 17 7.19 1.18 -5.09
N PHE A 18 6.65 2.21 -4.42
CA PHE A 18 5.78 2.08 -3.26
C PHE A 18 4.56 1.22 -3.61
N HIS A 19 3.82 1.61 -4.65
CA HIS A 19 2.61 0.88 -5.05
C HIS A 19 2.88 -0.55 -5.53
N SER A 20 3.95 -0.77 -6.32
CA SER A 20 4.27 -2.13 -6.76
C SER A 20 4.64 -3.03 -5.59
N THR A 21 5.41 -2.50 -4.64
CA THR A 21 5.83 -3.23 -3.44
C THR A 21 4.66 -3.49 -2.50
N ALA A 22 3.86 -2.47 -2.16
CA ALA A 22 2.69 -2.60 -1.29
C ALA A 22 1.65 -3.57 -1.88
N ARG A 23 1.36 -3.49 -3.18
CA ARG A 23 0.46 -4.43 -3.87
C ARG A 23 0.98 -5.87 -3.79
N SER A 24 2.28 -6.08 -4.00
CA SER A 24 2.90 -7.42 -3.87
C SER A 24 2.79 -7.96 -2.45
N ARG A 25 3.06 -7.13 -1.44
CA ARG A 25 2.96 -7.53 -0.03
C ARG A 25 1.52 -7.82 0.41
N LEU A 26 0.54 -7.03 -0.01
CA LEU A 26 -0.87 -7.28 0.30
C LEU A 26 -1.39 -8.56 -0.36
N LYS A 27 -0.94 -8.90 -1.58
CA LYS A 27 -1.25 -10.20 -2.18
C LYS A 27 -0.67 -11.37 -1.39
N LYS A 28 0.57 -11.24 -0.88
CA LYS A 28 1.17 -12.24 0.01
C LYS A 28 0.38 -12.37 1.31
N LEU A 29 0.00 -11.24 1.92
CA LEU A 29 -0.81 -11.24 3.13
C LEU A 29 -2.17 -11.92 2.91
N ALA A 30 -2.84 -11.67 1.78
CA ALA A 30 -4.09 -12.36 1.44
C ALA A 30 -3.92 -13.89 1.37
N ALA A 31 -2.77 -14.37 0.88
CA ALA A 31 -2.44 -15.79 0.86
C ALA A 31 -2.18 -16.36 2.27
N GLU A 32 -1.45 -15.65 3.12
CA GLU A 32 -1.21 -16.02 4.53
C GLU A 32 -2.51 -16.04 5.36
N LEU A 33 -3.44 -15.15 5.04
CA LEU A 33 -4.77 -15.11 5.63
C LEU A 33 -5.72 -16.17 5.02
N HIS A 34 -5.24 -16.99 4.08
CA HIS A 34 -6.02 -17.99 3.37
C HIS A 34 -7.32 -17.45 2.74
N LEU A 35 -7.31 -16.20 2.26
CA LEU A 35 -8.47 -15.61 1.60
C LEU A 35 -8.74 -16.31 0.27
N PRO A 36 -9.98 -16.79 0.01
CA PRO A 36 -10.31 -17.48 -1.24
C PRO A 36 -10.02 -16.62 -2.48
N ALA A 37 -9.53 -17.23 -3.56
CA ALA A 37 -9.34 -16.50 -4.81
C ALA A 37 -10.67 -15.89 -5.30
N GLY A 38 -10.65 -14.64 -5.74
CA GLY A 38 -11.84 -13.91 -6.18
C GLY A 38 -12.73 -13.37 -5.05
N SER A 39 -12.43 -13.68 -3.79
CA SER A 39 -13.15 -13.11 -2.63
C SER A 39 -12.62 -11.74 -2.19
N TYR A 40 -11.43 -11.36 -2.67
CA TYR A 40 -10.75 -10.14 -2.26
C TYR A 40 -10.23 -9.35 -3.45
N ASP A 41 -10.10 -8.05 -3.26
CA ASP A 41 -9.49 -7.12 -4.21
C ASP A 41 -8.22 -6.50 -3.63
N VAL A 42 -7.20 -6.32 -4.47
CA VAL A 42 -6.03 -5.49 -4.16
C VAL A 42 -5.94 -4.34 -5.15
N ARG A 43 -6.29 -3.12 -4.69
CA ARG A 43 -6.43 -1.92 -5.52
C ARG A 43 -5.36 -0.88 -5.19
N SER A 44 -5.04 -0.03 -6.15
CA SER A 44 -4.12 1.10 -5.97
C SER A 44 -4.85 2.39 -6.33
N ASN A 45 -4.89 3.33 -5.39
CA ASN A 45 -5.32 4.70 -5.63
C ASN A 45 -4.09 5.60 -5.58
N LYS A 46 -3.69 6.20 -6.71
CA LYS A 46 -2.46 7.00 -6.78
C LYS A 46 -2.60 8.37 -6.13
N ALA A 47 -3.79 8.96 -6.06
CA ALA A 47 -4.02 10.32 -5.60
C ALA A 47 -3.07 11.37 -6.24
N GLY A 48 -3.01 12.58 -5.68
CA GLY A 48 -2.17 13.68 -6.19
C GLY A 48 -0.68 13.52 -5.93
N ILE A 49 0.15 14.33 -6.59
CA ILE A 49 1.63 14.24 -6.53
C ILE A 49 2.22 14.50 -5.13
N ALA A 50 1.51 15.22 -4.26
CA ALA A 50 1.95 15.57 -2.91
C ALA A 50 1.78 14.44 -1.87
N VAL A 51 1.23 13.29 -2.27
CA VAL A 51 0.95 12.16 -1.36
C VAL A 51 1.40 10.85 -2.00
N SER A 52 1.55 9.79 -1.19
CA SER A 52 1.81 8.45 -1.70
C SER A 52 0.62 7.88 -2.48
N GLY A 53 -0.61 8.31 -2.16
CA GLY A 53 -1.78 7.51 -2.45
C GLY A 53 -1.82 6.27 -1.56
N GLU A 54 -2.66 5.30 -1.90
CA GLU A 54 -2.97 4.16 -1.05
C GLU A 54 -3.02 2.86 -1.86
N VAL A 55 -2.67 1.75 -1.21
CA VAL A 55 -2.95 0.39 -1.71
C VAL A 55 -3.82 -0.32 -0.69
N THR A 56 -4.94 -0.87 -1.16
CA THR A 56 -5.97 -1.45 -0.30
C THR A 56 -6.15 -2.93 -0.61
N LEU A 57 -6.12 -3.79 0.41
CA LEU A 57 -6.66 -5.14 0.40
C LEU A 57 -8.06 -5.08 1.00
N HIS A 58 -9.07 -5.47 0.21
CA HIS A 58 -10.45 -5.48 0.63
C HIS A 58 -11.04 -6.89 0.48
N HIS A 59 -11.53 -7.43 1.58
CA HIS A 59 -12.32 -8.64 1.70
C HIS A 59 -13.44 -8.35 2.71
N THR A 60 -14.54 -9.10 2.68
CA THR A 60 -15.68 -8.88 3.58
C THR A 60 -15.29 -8.93 5.08
N ALA A 61 -14.29 -9.74 5.42
CA ALA A 61 -13.76 -9.87 6.78
C ALA A 61 -12.51 -9.02 7.07
N VAL A 62 -11.87 -8.42 6.05
CA VAL A 62 -10.58 -7.72 6.21
C VAL A 62 -10.51 -6.49 5.30
N TYR A 63 -10.24 -5.33 5.87
CA TYR A 63 -9.96 -4.09 5.14
C TYR A 63 -8.62 -3.53 5.61
N ILE A 64 -7.59 -3.59 4.77
CA ILE A 64 -6.25 -3.09 5.08
C ILE A 64 -5.88 -2.05 4.03
N GLN A 65 -5.42 -0.90 4.49
CA GLN A 65 -4.90 0.17 3.65
C GLN A 65 -3.41 0.30 3.91
N VAL A 66 -2.66 0.81 2.93
CA VAL A 66 -1.23 1.12 3.09
C VAL A 66 -0.98 2.47 2.43
N GLY A 67 -0.55 3.45 3.21
CA GLY A 67 -0.24 4.81 2.76
C GLY A 67 0.87 5.43 3.60
N GLN A 68 1.55 6.45 3.05
CA GLN A 68 2.43 7.32 3.82
C GLN A 68 1.62 8.54 4.26
N PHE A 69 1.45 8.69 5.57
CA PHE A 69 0.82 9.87 6.15
C PHE A 69 1.90 10.88 6.54
N GLY A 70 1.66 12.16 6.28
CA GLY A 70 2.62 13.25 6.50
C GLY A 70 2.98 13.56 7.96
N MET A 71 2.70 12.64 8.89
CA MET A 71 3.14 12.78 10.28
C MET A 71 4.56 12.24 10.40
N SER A 72 5.46 13.14 10.79
CA SER A 72 6.92 13.04 10.79
C SER A 72 7.56 11.95 11.67
N SER A 73 6.83 10.94 12.12
CA SER A 73 7.38 9.94 13.06
C SER A 73 8.15 8.81 12.38
N GLY A 74 8.23 8.74 11.05
CA GLY A 74 8.97 7.68 10.34
C GLY A 74 8.32 6.29 10.40
N HIS A 75 7.07 6.21 10.88
CA HIS A 75 6.31 4.97 11.03
C HIS A 75 4.95 5.17 10.38
N GLY A 76 4.80 4.75 9.13
CA GLY A 76 3.54 4.80 8.41
C GLY A 76 3.22 3.47 7.75
N ILE A 77 2.66 2.55 8.54
CA ILE A 77 1.81 1.46 8.03
C ILE A 77 0.55 1.48 8.91
N LEU A 78 -0.58 1.81 8.30
CA LEU A 78 -1.96 1.57 8.77
C LEU A 78 -2.86 0.81 7.65
#